data_AF-A0A498SGT6-F1
#
_entry.id   AF-A0A498SGT6-F1
#
_cell.length_a   1.000
_cell.length_b   1.000
_cell.length_c   1.000
_cell.angle_alpha   90.00
_cell.angle_beta   90.00
_cell.angle_gamma   90.00
#
_symmetry.space_group_name_H-M   'P 1'
#
loop_
_entity.id
_entity.type
_entity.pdbx_description
1 polymer ?
#
loop_
_entity_poly.entity_id
_entity_poly.type
_entity_poly.pdbx_seq_one_letter_code
_entity_poly.pdbx_strand_id
1 'polypeptide(L)'
;MTPLLLQRLEVNTDINSWINDWRYAVELLTNILTLSESALRNRLCDDRQIVELVDNFLDIFPKKWRKDEMLSMALNRNLKSDHGEEIRAVIIEMYTSILMLFLKLAKEFVGKNNNQKSVLFDLNRLSRAIVIFKTSNRNAVENIVTEAFDAKQFTEKDVETFIETIGQELIDCNNDVAFSKSNVNKLEKFLEKCLVGFEGLTVVASLLFKHLSQAILCDFLNSIALFVENLEEHYCIEQMMNMATDLRKTFGAMLALVDNVIASAYALFHTIIGCITSVDELHAAIGNCLQYERFIFYYSIIYPIEETLNQCDEEQKMYINTTLEHIRGNCITHILEQLKRRGMLVDLGSSTTQEVQEKIDYLVELLPHFSPQFIH
;
A
#
# COMPACT_ATOMS: atom_id res chain seq x y z
N MET A 1 2.83 -20.54 -19.01
CA MET A 1 2.86 -19.45 -17.99
C MET A 1 1.88 -18.31 -18.31
N THR A 2 1.57 -18.01 -19.57
CA THR A 2 0.40 -17.21 -20.02
C THR A 2 -0.98 -17.67 -19.48
N PRO A 3 -1.23 -18.97 -19.23
CA PRO A 3 -2.55 -19.43 -18.77
C PRO A 3 -2.93 -18.94 -17.37
N LEU A 4 -1.96 -18.66 -16.48
CA LEU A 4 -2.22 -18.37 -15.06
C LEU A 4 -2.78 -16.95 -14.82
N LEU A 5 -2.43 -15.98 -15.67
CA LEU A 5 -3.00 -14.61 -15.64
C LEU A 5 -4.33 -14.54 -16.38
N LEU A 6 -4.46 -15.23 -17.52
CA LEU A 6 -5.75 -15.41 -18.20
C LEU A 6 -6.74 -16.23 -17.34
N GLN A 7 -6.26 -17.06 -16.41
CA GLN A 7 -7.11 -17.76 -15.43
C GLN A 7 -7.65 -16.82 -14.35
N ARG A 8 -6.93 -15.73 -14.02
CA ARG A 8 -7.33 -14.76 -12.99
C ARG A 8 -8.07 -13.55 -13.55
N LEU A 9 -7.81 -13.19 -14.80
CA LEU A 9 -8.67 -12.31 -15.59
C LEU A 9 -9.91 -13.05 -16.13
N GLU A 10 -10.02 -14.37 -15.93
CA GLU A 10 -11.01 -15.28 -16.59
C GLU A 10 -10.97 -15.32 -18.13
N VAL A 11 -10.00 -14.68 -18.78
CA VAL A 11 -9.79 -14.67 -20.26
C VAL A 11 -9.47 -16.08 -20.84
N ASN A 12 -9.30 -17.12 -20.01
CA ASN A 12 -9.14 -18.50 -20.49
C ASN A 12 -10.43 -19.15 -21.03
N THR A 13 -11.59 -18.53 -20.80
CA THR A 13 -12.87 -18.91 -21.43
C THR A 13 -13.17 -17.88 -22.51
N ASP A 14 -12.94 -18.26 -23.78
CA ASP A 14 -13.29 -17.49 -24.98
C ASP A 14 -13.04 -15.98 -24.88
N ILE A 15 -11.91 -15.50 -25.42
CA ILE A 15 -11.55 -14.07 -25.47
C ILE A 15 -12.71 -13.21 -25.99
N ASN A 16 -13.50 -13.70 -26.94
CA ASN A 16 -14.65 -12.95 -27.46
C ASN A 16 -15.78 -12.87 -26.43
N SER A 17 -16.04 -13.94 -25.67
CA SER A 17 -16.97 -13.91 -24.54
C SER A 17 -16.53 -12.87 -23.51
N TRP A 18 -15.25 -12.92 -23.11
CA TRP A 18 -14.69 -11.96 -22.17
C TRP A 18 -14.87 -10.51 -22.64
N ILE A 19 -14.48 -10.21 -23.89
CA ILE A 19 -14.64 -8.87 -24.47
C ILE A 19 -16.11 -8.44 -24.46
N ASN A 20 -17.02 -9.33 -24.84
CA ASN A 20 -18.46 -9.04 -24.87
C ASN A 20 -19.04 -8.80 -23.48
N ASP A 21 -18.64 -9.58 -22.48
CA ASP A 21 -19.09 -9.43 -21.09
C ASP A 21 -18.68 -8.07 -20.52
N TRP A 22 -17.42 -7.66 -20.75
CA TRP A 22 -16.94 -6.36 -20.30
C TRP A 22 -17.49 -5.20 -21.13
N ARG A 23 -17.75 -5.37 -22.43
CA ARG A 23 -18.49 -4.36 -23.22
C ARG A 23 -19.90 -4.16 -22.70
N TYR A 24 -20.60 -5.24 -22.37
CA TYR A 24 -21.91 -5.16 -21.75
C TYR A 24 -21.84 -4.46 -20.39
N ALA A 25 -20.79 -4.73 -19.60
CA ALA A 25 -20.52 -4.01 -18.35
C ALA A 25 -20.29 -2.50 -18.57
N VAL A 26 -19.52 -2.11 -19.60
CA VAL A 26 -19.32 -0.70 -19.99
C VAL A 26 -20.63 -0.06 -20.39
N GLU A 27 -21.45 -0.73 -21.20
CA GLU A 27 -22.75 -0.21 -21.64
C GLU A 27 -23.70 -0.02 -20.45
N LEU A 28 -23.73 -0.99 -19.53
CA LEU A 28 -24.50 -0.91 -18.29
C LEU A 28 -24.08 0.31 -17.46
N LEU A 29 -22.77 0.49 -17.24
CA LEU A 29 -22.22 1.63 -16.51
C LEU A 29 -22.52 2.96 -17.22
N THR A 30 -22.38 3.02 -18.54
CA THR A 30 -22.68 4.21 -19.33
C THR A 30 -24.14 4.62 -19.16
N ASN A 31 -25.07 3.66 -19.23
CA ASN A 31 -26.48 3.91 -18.99
C ASN A 31 -26.74 4.46 -17.57
N ILE A 32 -26.08 3.90 -16.55
CA ILE A 32 -26.17 4.42 -15.16
C ILE A 32 -25.63 5.85 -15.06
N LEU A 33 -24.51 6.14 -15.72
CA LEU A 33 -23.88 7.46 -15.73
C LEU A 33 -24.73 8.52 -16.44
N THR A 34 -25.70 8.14 -17.27
CA THR A 34 -26.66 9.08 -17.88
C THR A 34 -27.91 9.36 -17.04
N LEU A 35 -28.15 8.59 -15.98
CA LEU A 35 -29.34 8.77 -15.12
C LEU A 35 -29.33 10.13 -14.42
N SER A 36 -30.51 10.72 -14.19
CA SER A 36 -30.63 11.85 -13.26
C SER A 36 -30.37 11.42 -11.83
N GLU A 37 -29.92 12.33 -10.96
CA GLU A 37 -29.63 12.08 -9.54
C GLU A 37 -30.69 11.22 -8.81
N SER A 38 -31.98 11.55 -8.95
CA SER A 38 -33.07 10.79 -8.32
C SER A 38 -33.19 9.35 -8.82
N ALA A 39 -32.95 9.12 -10.12
CA ALA A 39 -33.01 7.80 -10.74
C ALA A 39 -31.74 6.99 -10.43
N LEU A 40 -30.58 7.65 -10.40
CA LEU A 40 -29.31 7.06 -9.99
C LEU A 40 -29.40 6.53 -8.56
N ARG A 41 -29.96 7.34 -7.65
CA ARG A 41 -30.19 6.96 -6.24
C ARG A 41 -31.06 5.72 -6.14
N ASN A 42 -32.26 5.75 -6.71
CA ASN A 42 -33.18 4.62 -6.63
C ASN A 42 -32.57 3.33 -7.17
N ARG A 43 -31.72 3.43 -8.20
CA ARG A 43 -31.01 2.27 -8.73
C ARG A 43 -29.91 1.80 -7.78
N LEU A 44 -29.02 2.67 -7.34
CA LEU A 44 -27.82 2.30 -6.59
C LEU A 44 -28.04 1.97 -5.11
N CYS A 45 -29.24 2.16 -4.57
CA CYS A 45 -29.53 1.81 -3.18
C CYS A 45 -29.48 0.30 -2.90
N ASP A 46 -29.81 -0.55 -3.88
CA ASP A 46 -29.88 -2.01 -3.70
C ASP A 46 -29.41 -2.82 -4.94
N ASP A 47 -28.82 -2.17 -5.96
CA ASP A 47 -28.41 -2.86 -7.20
C ASP A 47 -27.12 -3.68 -6.99
N ARG A 48 -27.33 -4.93 -6.54
CA ARG A 48 -26.28 -5.93 -6.34
C ARG A 48 -25.44 -6.18 -7.59
N GLN A 49 -26.04 -6.06 -8.78
CA GLN A 49 -25.35 -6.31 -10.04
C GLN A 49 -24.24 -5.26 -10.25
N ILE A 50 -24.50 -4.00 -9.92
CA ILE A 50 -23.50 -2.93 -10.04
C ILE A 50 -22.40 -3.10 -9.00
N VAL A 51 -22.77 -3.48 -7.77
CA VAL A 51 -21.79 -3.75 -6.71
C VAL A 51 -20.85 -4.90 -7.09
N GLU A 52 -21.41 -6.02 -7.55
CA GLU A 52 -20.62 -7.18 -8.01
C GLU A 52 -19.72 -6.82 -9.20
N LEU A 53 -20.21 -6.03 -10.17
CA LEU A 53 -19.43 -5.56 -11.31
C LEU A 53 -18.25 -4.70 -10.87
N VAL A 54 -18.48 -3.75 -9.96
CA VAL A 54 -17.41 -2.89 -9.42
C VAL A 54 -16.41 -3.72 -8.63
N ASP A 55 -16.87 -4.63 -7.77
CA ASP A 55 -15.99 -5.50 -6.98
C ASP A 55 -15.12 -6.39 -7.88
N ASN A 56 -15.72 -7.00 -8.90
CA ASN A 56 -14.99 -7.79 -9.89
C ASN A 56 -13.92 -6.96 -10.61
N PHE A 57 -14.25 -5.73 -11.04
CA PHE A 57 -13.25 -4.85 -11.64
C PHE A 57 -12.11 -4.52 -10.68
N LEU A 58 -12.43 -4.14 -9.45
CA LEU A 58 -11.44 -3.76 -8.42
C LEU A 58 -10.56 -4.94 -7.99
N ASP A 59 -11.05 -6.18 -8.09
CA ASP A 59 -10.27 -7.39 -7.82
C ASP A 59 -9.37 -7.81 -9.00
N ILE A 60 -9.77 -7.50 -10.24
CA ILE A 60 -9.12 -7.95 -11.48
C ILE A 60 -8.05 -6.97 -11.97
N PHE A 61 -8.27 -5.65 -11.89
CA PHE A 61 -7.41 -4.62 -12.51
C PHE A 61 -6.41 -3.97 -11.54
N PRO A 62 -5.24 -3.48 -12.03
CA PRO A 62 -3.96 -3.98 -11.55
C PRO A 62 -3.56 -3.52 -10.16
N LYS A 63 -3.04 -4.48 -9.40
CA LYS A 63 -2.37 -4.28 -8.12
C LYS A 63 -0.88 -4.01 -8.39
N LYS A 64 -0.42 -2.78 -8.17
CA LYS A 64 0.93 -2.25 -8.53
C LYS A 64 2.13 -3.15 -8.20
N TRP A 65 2.03 -3.94 -7.13
CA TRP A 65 3.11 -4.78 -6.60
C TRP A 65 3.36 -6.05 -7.41
N ARG A 66 2.41 -6.48 -8.24
CA ARG A 66 2.75 -7.40 -9.33
C ARG A 66 3.36 -6.54 -10.42
N LYS A 67 4.70 -6.49 -10.46
CA LYS A 67 5.42 -6.00 -11.64
C LYS A 67 4.75 -6.61 -12.85
N ASP A 68 4.02 -5.78 -13.57
CA ASP A 68 3.10 -6.19 -14.60
C ASP A 68 3.87 -6.59 -15.86
N GLU A 69 5.07 -7.16 -15.72
CA GLU A 69 5.85 -7.73 -16.81
C GLU A 69 5.04 -8.82 -17.52
N MET A 70 4.24 -9.62 -16.81
CA MET A 70 3.42 -10.64 -17.48
C MET A 70 2.09 -10.12 -18.07
N LEU A 71 1.40 -9.16 -17.45
CA LEU A 71 0.18 -8.56 -18.04
C LEU A 71 0.56 -7.60 -19.16
N SER A 72 1.61 -6.78 -18.99
CA SER A 72 2.22 -6.03 -20.08
C SER A 72 2.77 -6.96 -21.15
N MET A 73 3.42 -8.09 -20.85
CA MET A 73 3.83 -9.04 -21.90
C MET A 73 2.64 -9.76 -22.54
N ALA A 74 1.55 -10.05 -21.82
CA ALA A 74 0.35 -10.68 -22.38
C ALA A 74 -0.42 -9.71 -23.27
N LEU A 75 -0.65 -8.48 -22.79
CA LEU A 75 -1.22 -7.38 -23.57
C LEU A 75 -0.30 -7.03 -24.74
N ASN A 76 1.02 -6.88 -24.55
CA ASN A 76 1.99 -6.57 -25.62
C ASN A 76 2.19 -7.70 -26.62
N ARG A 77 2.01 -8.97 -26.24
CA ARG A 77 2.01 -10.11 -27.20
C ARG A 77 0.71 -10.18 -27.99
N ASN A 78 -0.43 -9.86 -27.35
CA ASN A 78 -1.74 -9.81 -28.01
C ASN A 78 -1.97 -8.48 -28.77
N LEU A 79 -1.23 -7.41 -28.50
CA LEU A 79 -1.29 -6.12 -29.21
C LEU A 79 -0.86 -6.22 -30.68
N LYS A 80 -0.31 -7.36 -31.12
CA LYS A 80 -0.07 -7.67 -32.53
C LYS A 80 -1.29 -8.29 -33.24
N SER A 81 -2.41 -8.47 -32.56
CA SER A 81 -3.70 -8.89 -33.13
C SER A 81 -4.81 -7.90 -32.79
N ASP A 82 -5.84 -7.83 -33.63
CA ASP A 82 -7.00 -6.93 -33.47
C ASP A 82 -7.65 -7.03 -32.08
N HIS A 83 -7.65 -8.23 -31.48
CA HIS A 83 -8.18 -8.47 -30.13
C HIS A 83 -7.38 -7.78 -29.00
N GLY A 84 -6.08 -7.52 -29.19
CA GLY A 84 -5.27 -6.85 -28.18
C GLY A 84 -5.62 -5.36 -28.03
N GLU A 85 -5.88 -4.68 -29.14
CA GLU A 85 -6.38 -3.30 -29.13
C GLU A 85 -7.80 -3.24 -28.53
N GLU A 86 -8.63 -4.23 -28.86
CA GLU A 86 -10.00 -4.35 -28.36
C GLU A 86 -10.06 -4.57 -26.84
N ILE A 87 -9.26 -5.50 -26.31
CA ILE A 87 -9.11 -5.69 -24.85
C ILE A 87 -8.64 -4.40 -24.19
N ARG A 88 -7.63 -3.73 -24.76
CA ARG A 88 -7.12 -2.47 -24.19
C ARG A 88 -8.18 -1.38 -24.17
N ALA A 89 -8.96 -1.24 -25.24
CA ALA A 89 -10.05 -0.27 -25.32
C ALA A 89 -11.09 -0.52 -24.22
N VAL A 90 -11.53 -1.77 -24.07
CA VAL A 90 -12.50 -2.16 -23.04
C VAL A 90 -11.98 -1.90 -21.63
N ILE A 91 -10.71 -2.18 -21.36
CA ILE A 91 -10.09 -1.88 -20.06
C ILE A 91 -10.11 -0.37 -19.77
N ILE A 92 -9.74 0.45 -20.77
CA ILE A 92 -9.73 1.91 -20.63
C ILE A 92 -11.15 2.44 -20.41
N GLU A 93 -12.14 1.92 -21.14
CA GLU A 93 -13.54 2.30 -20.99
C GLU A 93 -14.10 1.91 -19.62
N MET A 94 -13.79 0.71 -19.12
CA MET A 94 -14.18 0.28 -17.77
C MET A 94 -13.53 1.14 -16.69
N TYR A 95 -12.22 1.38 -16.80
CA TYR A 95 -11.49 2.25 -15.87
C TYR A 95 -12.11 3.64 -15.81
N THR A 96 -12.41 4.22 -16.99
CA THR A 96 -13.04 5.54 -17.10
C THR A 96 -14.44 5.53 -16.50
N SER A 97 -15.26 4.54 -16.84
CA SER A 97 -16.65 4.44 -16.39
C SER A 97 -16.77 4.29 -14.88
N ILE A 98 -15.90 3.48 -14.26
CA ILE A 98 -15.89 3.29 -12.81
C ILE A 98 -15.39 4.54 -12.10
N LEU A 99 -14.33 5.18 -12.58
CA LEU A 99 -13.87 6.46 -12.02
C LEU A 99 -14.97 7.53 -12.08
N MET A 100 -15.66 7.64 -13.22
CA MET A 100 -16.78 8.55 -13.40
C MET A 100 -17.97 8.20 -12.50
N LEU A 101 -18.21 6.92 -12.22
CA LEU A 101 -19.24 6.47 -11.29
C LEU A 101 -18.94 6.96 -9.87
N PHE A 102 -17.71 6.77 -9.38
CA PHE A 102 -17.31 7.28 -8.07
C PHE A 102 -17.39 8.81 -7.99
N LEU A 103 -16.95 9.53 -9.02
CA LEU A 103 -17.06 11.00 -9.10
C LEU A 103 -18.53 11.46 -9.05
N LYS A 104 -19.40 10.81 -9.82
CA LYS A 104 -20.82 11.15 -9.88
C LYS A 104 -21.49 10.88 -8.53
N LEU A 105 -21.19 9.74 -7.92
CA LEU A 105 -21.71 9.34 -6.60
C LEU A 105 -21.26 10.30 -5.49
N ALA A 106 -20.01 10.73 -5.51
CA ALA A 106 -19.50 11.70 -4.54
C ALA A 106 -20.25 13.04 -4.62
N LYS A 107 -20.56 13.51 -5.83
CA LYS A 107 -21.25 14.80 -6.07
C LYS A 107 -22.75 14.76 -5.86
N GLU A 108 -23.42 13.76 -6.41
CA GLU A 108 -24.89 13.74 -6.50
C GLU A 108 -25.58 13.31 -5.19
N PHE A 109 -24.83 12.89 -4.18
CA PHE A 109 -25.36 12.58 -2.86
C PHE A 109 -25.19 13.72 -1.84
N VAL A 110 -24.60 14.86 -2.26
CA VAL A 110 -24.43 16.06 -1.42
C VAL A 110 -25.79 16.69 -1.10
N GLY A 111 -26.29 16.50 0.11
CA GLY A 111 -27.52 17.14 0.57
C GLY A 111 -27.82 16.92 2.05
N LYS A 112 -28.10 18.02 2.78
CA LYS A 112 -28.40 18.05 4.23
C LYS A 112 -29.58 17.16 4.70
N ASN A 113 -30.35 16.59 3.76
CA ASN A 113 -31.54 15.76 4.03
C ASN A 113 -31.36 14.26 3.72
N ASN A 114 -30.16 13.81 3.35
CA ASN A 114 -29.93 12.43 2.95
C ASN A 114 -29.30 11.58 4.06
N ASN A 115 -29.97 10.51 4.46
CA ASN A 115 -29.43 9.46 5.33
C ASN A 115 -29.05 8.17 4.57
N GLN A 116 -29.16 8.15 3.25
CA GLN A 116 -28.96 6.93 2.46
C GLN A 116 -27.52 6.86 1.94
N LYS A 117 -26.73 5.98 2.55
CA LYS A 117 -25.35 5.66 2.13
C LYS A 117 -25.39 4.76 0.89
N SER A 118 -24.55 5.04 -0.10
CA SER A 118 -24.30 4.10 -1.20
C SER A 118 -23.42 2.94 -0.70
N VAL A 119 -23.81 1.71 -1.03
CA VAL A 119 -23.02 0.50 -0.74
C VAL A 119 -21.65 0.50 -1.45
N LEU A 120 -21.49 1.35 -2.49
CA LEU A 120 -20.25 1.52 -3.22
C LEU A 120 -19.18 2.32 -2.43
N PHE A 121 -19.58 3.08 -1.40
CA PHE A 121 -18.66 3.84 -0.53
C PHE A 121 -18.29 3.10 0.77
N ASP A 122 -18.26 1.77 0.73
CA ASP A 122 -17.57 0.98 1.75
C ASP A 122 -16.06 1.28 1.73
N LEU A 123 -15.42 1.36 2.91
CA LEU A 123 -14.01 1.73 3.02
C LEU A 123 -13.05 0.70 2.39
N ASN A 124 -13.40 -0.59 2.31
CA ASN A 124 -12.58 -1.56 1.58
C ASN A 124 -12.62 -1.27 0.07
N ARG A 125 -13.81 -1.01 -0.48
CA ARG A 125 -13.99 -0.67 -1.90
C ARG A 125 -13.31 0.65 -2.24
N LEU A 126 -13.50 1.67 -1.40
CA LEU A 126 -12.87 2.97 -1.58
C LEU A 126 -11.34 2.83 -1.56
N SER A 127 -10.78 2.05 -0.63
CA SER A 127 -9.33 1.78 -0.57
C SER A 127 -8.82 1.10 -1.83
N ARG A 128 -9.54 0.10 -2.36
CA ARG A 128 -9.19 -0.54 -3.65
C ARG A 128 -9.24 0.45 -4.81
N ALA A 129 -10.28 1.28 -4.87
CA ALA A 129 -10.40 2.32 -5.88
C ALA A 129 -9.25 3.33 -5.78
N ILE A 130 -8.88 3.77 -4.57
CA ILE A 130 -7.73 4.65 -4.33
C ILE A 130 -6.46 4.03 -4.91
N VAL A 131 -6.14 2.78 -4.59
CA VAL A 131 -4.93 2.09 -5.08
C VAL A 131 -4.86 2.09 -6.61
N ILE A 132 -5.99 1.82 -7.27
CA ILE A 132 -6.10 1.75 -8.74
C ILE A 132 -5.99 3.13 -9.37
N PHE A 133 -6.73 4.13 -8.86
CA PHE A 133 -6.90 5.41 -9.54
C PHE A 133 -5.87 6.48 -9.16
N LYS A 134 -5.31 6.44 -7.93
CA LYS A 134 -4.51 7.53 -7.34
C LYS A 134 -3.29 7.92 -8.18
N THR A 135 -2.60 6.93 -8.75
CA THR A 135 -1.34 7.15 -9.49
C THR A 135 -1.52 8.09 -10.67
N SER A 136 -2.61 7.93 -11.41
CA SER A 136 -2.86 8.67 -12.64
C SER A 136 -3.92 9.76 -12.47
N ASN A 137 -4.71 9.73 -11.39
CA ASN A 137 -5.88 10.59 -11.19
C ASN A 137 -5.95 11.15 -9.76
N ARG A 138 -4.81 11.53 -9.17
CA ARG A 138 -4.70 12.00 -7.79
C ARG A 138 -5.79 13.00 -7.39
N ASN A 139 -5.92 14.10 -8.14
CA ASN A 139 -6.91 15.15 -7.82
C ASN A 139 -8.35 14.64 -7.86
N ALA A 140 -8.68 13.74 -8.79
CA ALA A 140 -10.01 13.16 -8.87
C ALA A 140 -10.30 12.26 -7.67
N VAL A 141 -9.33 11.45 -7.25
CA VAL A 141 -9.43 10.59 -6.06
C VAL A 141 -9.58 11.42 -4.79
N GLU A 142 -8.76 12.46 -4.62
CA GLU A 142 -8.87 13.37 -3.46
C GLU A 142 -10.26 14.03 -3.40
N ASN A 143 -10.77 14.52 -4.54
CA ASN A 143 -12.12 15.08 -4.62
C ASN A 143 -13.20 14.05 -4.28
N ILE A 144 -13.11 12.81 -4.78
CA ILE A 144 -14.04 11.73 -4.44
C ILE A 144 -14.09 11.52 -2.93
N VAL A 145 -12.92 11.40 -2.29
CA VAL A 145 -12.83 11.13 -0.84
C VAL A 145 -13.43 12.29 -0.03
N THR A 146 -13.07 13.53 -0.35
CA THR A 146 -13.58 14.71 0.36
C THR A 146 -15.09 14.90 0.15
N GLU A 147 -15.56 14.87 -1.10
CA GLU A 147 -16.99 15.06 -1.38
C GLU A 147 -17.85 13.91 -0.80
N ALA A 148 -17.38 12.66 -0.85
CA ALA A 148 -18.09 11.53 -0.26
C ALA A 148 -18.14 11.62 1.27
N PHE A 149 -17.09 12.10 1.92
CA PHE A 149 -17.09 12.36 3.37
C PHE A 149 -18.05 13.49 3.73
N ASP A 150 -18.02 14.62 3.02
CA ASP A 150 -18.92 15.76 3.22
C ASP A 150 -20.40 15.36 2.98
N ALA A 151 -20.63 14.46 2.02
CA ALA A 151 -21.93 13.84 1.75
C ALA A 151 -22.31 12.71 2.72
N LYS A 152 -21.50 12.45 3.75
CA LYS A 152 -21.70 11.40 4.78
C LYS A 152 -21.89 10.00 4.20
N GLN A 153 -21.27 9.72 3.05
CA GLN A 153 -21.27 8.38 2.46
C GLN A 153 -20.45 7.40 3.31
N PHE A 154 -19.41 7.91 3.96
CA PHE A 154 -18.74 7.29 5.10
C PHE A 154 -18.50 8.38 6.15
N THR A 155 -18.32 8.00 7.41
CA THR A 155 -18.14 8.92 8.54
C THR A 155 -16.83 8.66 9.28
N GLU A 156 -16.48 9.52 10.23
CA GLU A 156 -15.33 9.34 11.12
C GLU A 156 -15.35 7.97 11.78
N LYS A 157 -16.50 7.60 12.34
CA LYS A 157 -16.71 6.30 12.98
C LYS A 157 -16.46 5.12 12.04
N ASP A 158 -16.84 5.23 10.77
CA ASP A 158 -16.57 4.18 9.79
C ASP A 158 -15.05 4.01 9.60
N VAL A 159 -14.31 5.13 9.52
CA VAL A 159 -12.84 5.14 9.40
C VAL A 159 -12.18 4.58 10.66
N GLU A 160 -12.63 4.99 11.84
CA GLU A 160 -12.13 4.49 13.13
C GLU A 160 -12.35 2.98 13.27
N THR A 161 -13.55 2.49 12.93
CA THR A 161 -13.87 1.06 12.95
C THR A 161 -12.99 0.29 11.96
N PHE A 162 -12.71 0.88 10.79
CA PHE A 162 -11.82 0.29 9.80
C PHE A 162 -10.37 0.23 10.28
N ILE A 163 -9.88 1.28 10.95
CA ILE A 163 -8.55 1.32 11.58
C ILE A 163 -8.45 0.25 12.67
N GLU A 164 -9.42 0.16 13.58
CA GLU A 164 -9.45 -0.84 14.64
C GLU A 164 -9.46 -2.26 14.07
N THR A 165 -10.27 -2.50 13.03
CA THR A 165 -10.35 -3.80 12.36
C THR A 165 -9.00 -4.19 11.74
N ILE A 166 -8.36 -3.28 11.00
CA ILE A 166 -7.03 -3.56 10.43
C ILE A 166 -6.03 -3.75 11.56
N GLY A 167 -6.00 -2.88 12.57
CA GLY A 167 -5.09 -2.97 13.71
C GLY A 167 -5.16 -4.31 14.42
N GLN A 168 -6.38 -4.81 14.70
CA GLN A 168 -6.56 -6.13 15.30
C GLN A 168 -6.07 -7.25 14.38
N GLU A 169 -6.36 -7.18 13.07
CA GLU A 169 -5.89 -8.18 12.12
C GLU A 169 -4.35 -8.21 11.99
N LEU A 170 -3.67 -7.05 12.11
CA LEU A 170 -2.21 -6.98 12.16
C LEU A 170 -1.67 -7.72 13.40
N ILE A 171 -2.29 -7.50 14.56
CA ILE A 171 -1.93 -8.17 15.82
C ILE A 171 -2.15 -9.68 15.71
N ASP A 172 -3.31 -10.10 15.19
CA ASP A 172 -3.67 -11.51 15.06
C ASP A 172 -2.73 -12.25 14.09
N CYS A 173 -2.33 -11.57 13.00
CA CYS A 173 -1.42 -12.14 12.01
C CYS A 173 0.01 -12.27 12.52
N ASN A 174 0.45 -11.52 13.53
CA ASN A 174 1.81 -11.58 14.05
C ASN A 174 2.23 -12.98 14.52
N ASN A 175 1.29 -13.82 14.94
CA ASN A 175 1.56 -15.21 15.33
C ASN A 175 1.75 -16.18 14.13
N ASP A 176 1.42 -15.74 12.92
CA ASP A 176 1.27 -16.56 11.71
C ASP A 176 2.17 -16.09 10.53
N VAL A 177 3.03 -15.08 10.71
CA VAL A 177 3.82 -14.41 9.64
C VAL A 177 4.87 -15.31 8.97
N ALA A 178 5.16 -16.49 9.53
CA ALA A 178 6.17 -17.40 9.02
C ALA A 178 5.84 -17.94 7.61
N PHE A 179 6.81 -17.81 6.69
CA PHE A 179 6.69 -18.36 5.34
C PHE A 179 6.66 -19.90 5.39
N SER A 180 5.49 -20.48 5.15
CA SER A 180 5.33 -21.92 4.92
C SER A 180 4.57 -22.17 3.63
N LYS A 181 4.96 -23.20 2.86
CA LYS A 181 4.38 -23.52 1.55
C LYS A 181 2.85 -23.72 1.61
N SER A 182 2.32 -24.21 2.73
CA SER A 182 0.89 -24.39 2.97
C SER A 182 0.14 -23.08 3.22
N ASN A 183 0.82 -22.04 3.70
CA ASN A 183 0.20 -20.78 4.11
C ASN A 183 0.47 -19.61 3.15
N VAL A 184 1.30 -19.79 2.10
CA VAL A 184 1.66 -18.73 1.14
C VAL A 184 0.44 -18.00 0.59
N ASN A 185 -0.60 -18.73 0.16
CA ASN A 185 -1.80 -18.10 -0.41
C ASN A 185 -2.61 -17.31 0.63
N LYS A 186 -2.62 -17.75 1.90
CA LYS A 186 -3.30 -17.04 2.99
C LYS A 186 -2.56 -15.74 3.29
N LEU A 187 -1.24 -15.82 3.38
CA LEU A 187 -0.38 -14.67 3.63
C LEU A 187 -0.38 -13.68 2.46
N GLU A 188 -0.33 -14.15 1.22
CA GLU A 188 -0.44 -13.29 0.03
C GLU A 188 -1.72 -12.46 0.07
N LYS A 189 -2.87 -13.10 0.32
CA LYS A 189 -4.16 -12.41 0.42
C LYS A 189 -4.20 -11.41 1.58
N PHE A 190 -3.60 -11.77 2.71
CA PHE A 190 -3.52 -10.89 3.87
C PHE A 190 -2.66 -9.65 3.58
N LEU A 191 -1.46 -9.85 3.06
CA LEU A 191 -0.55 -8.76 2.68
C LEU A 191 -1.16 -7.87 1.58
N GLU A 192 -1.87 -8.46 0.61
CA GLU A 192 -2.66 -7.70 -0.36
C GLU A 192 -3.70 -6.81 0.31
N LYS A 193 -4.42 -7.33 1.31
CA LYS A 193 -5.41 -6.57 2.08
C LYS A 193 -4.73 -5.44 2.87
N CYS A 194 -3.62 -5.71 3.56
CA CYS A 194 -2.85 -4.71 4.29
C CYS A 194 -2.37 -3.60 3.36
N LEU A 195 -1.80 -3.94 2.21
CA LEU A 195 -1.33 -2.96 1.23
C LEU A 195 -2.45 -2.02 0.78
N VAL A 196 -3.60 -2.59 0.41
CA VAL A 196 -4.77 -1.82 -0.02
C VAL A 196 -5.28 -0.93 1.11
N GLY A 197 -5.41 -1.49 2.32
CA GLY A 197 -5.83 -0.76 3.50
C GLY A 197 -4.89 0.39 3.83
N PHE A 198 -3.57 0.17 3.77
CA PHE A 198 -2.57 1.18 4.07
C PHE A 198 -2.54 2.32 3.03
N GLU A 199 -2.54 1.99 1.73
CA GLU A 199 -2.61 3.01 0.67
C GLU A 199 -3.91 3.83 0.76
N GLY A 200 -5.05 3.16 1.03
CA GLY A 200 -6.35 3.80 1.21
C GLY A 200 -6.37 4.73 2.42
N LEU A 201 -5.99 4.22 3.60
CA LEU A 201 -5.92 5.00 4.84
C LEU A 201 -4.93 6.16 4.73
N THR A 202 -3.83 6.02 4.00
CA THR A 202 -2.88 7.12 3.79
C THR A 202 -3.58 8.31 3.12
N VAL A 203 -4.41 8.07 2.10
CA VAL A 203 -5.16 9.14 1.44
C VAL A 203 -6.24 9.70 2.35
N VAL A 204 -7.03 8.83 2.96
CA VAL A 204 -8.15 9.23 3.83
C VAL A 204 -7.64 10.06 5.02
N ALA A 205 -6.60 9.59 5.71
CA ALA A 205 -5.98 10.31 6.83
C ALA A 205 -5.40 11.65 6.37
N SER A 206 -4.70 11.72 5.24
CA SER A 206 -4.11 12.98 4.75
C SER A 206 -5.14 14.07 4.46
N LEU A 207 -6.37 13.69 4.11
CA LEU A 207 -7.45 14.63 3.78
C LEU A 207 -8.36 14.94 4.97
N LEU A 208 -8.58 13.97 5.86
CA LEU A 208 -9.62 14.02 6.89
C LEU A 208 -9.06 14.06 8.33
N PHE A 209 -7.77 14.33 8.49
CA PHE A 209 -7.05 14.19 9.75
C PHE A 209 -7.70 14.86 10.97
N LYS A 210 -8.35 16.02 10.81
CA LYS A 210 -8.96 16.79 11.91
C LYS A 210 -10.15 16.08 12.57
N HIS A 211 -10.65 15.02 11.93
CA HIS A 211 -11.88 14.36 12.31
C HIS A 211 -11.65 13.04 13.06
N LEU A 212 -10.41 12.53 13.09
CA LEU A 212 -10.10 11.21 13.66
C LEU A 212 -9.62 11.32 15.11
N SER A 213 -10.01 10.35 15.94
CA SER A 213 -9.53 10.23 17.32
C SER A 213 -8.01 9.98 17.37
N GLN A 214 -7.28 10.86 18.08
CA GLN A 214 -5.83 10.72 18.23
C GLN A 214 -5.44 9.45 19.00
N ALA A 215 -6.26 9.02 19.96
CA ALA A 215 -6.03 7.76 20.70
C ALA A 215 -6.04 6.55 19.76
N ILE A 216 -7.04 6.45 18.87
CA ILE A 216 -7.15 5.36 17.90
C ILE A 216 -5.96 5.38 16.93
N LEU A 217 -5.54 6.57 16.49
CA LEU A 217 -4.38 6.74 15.63
C LEU A 217 -3.08 6.27 16.32
N CYS A 218 -2.88 6.63 17.59
CA CYS A 218 -1.69 6.25 18.37
C CYS A 218 -1.60 4.73 18.59
N ASP A 219 -2.72 4.08 18.95
CA ASP A 219 -2.77 2.62 19.12
C ASP A 219 -2.49 1.89 17.81
N PHE A 220 -2.97 2.45 16.69
CA PHE A 220 -2.73 1.91 15.38
C PHE A 220 -1.27 2.04 14.92
N LEU A 221 -0.59 3.16 15.21
CA LEU A 221 0.84 3.34 14.94
C LEU A 221 1.67 2.23 15.57
N ASN A 222 1.38 1.87 16.84
CA ASN A 222 2.07 0.79 17.54
C ASN A 222 1.84 -0.57 16.88
N SER A 223 0.60 -0.81 16.41
CA SER A 223 0.24 -2.03 15.68
C SER A 223 0.96 -2.15 14.34
N ILE A 224 1.10 -1.04 13.61
CA ILE A 224 1.88 -0.97 12.35
C ILE A 224 3.35 -1.29 12.62
N ALA A 225 3.93 -0.65 13.64
CA ALA A 225 5.35 -0.82 13.98
C ALA A 225 5.68 -2.27 14.33
N LEU A 226 4.88 -2.89 15.20
CA LEU A 226 5.03 -4.31 15.56
C LEU A 226 4.89 -5.24 14.33
N PHE A 227 3.91 -4.98 13.47
CA PHE A 227 3.68 -5.81 12.29
C PHE A 227 4.85 -5.74 11.31
N VAL A 228 5.37 -4.54 11.03
CA VAL A 228 6.50 -4.35 10.11
C VAL A 228 7.79 -4.94 10.71
N GLU A 229 8.05 -4.75 12.01
CA GLU A 229 9.17 -5.39 12.71
C GLU A 229 9.17 -6.91 12.48
N ASN A 230 8.01 -7.55 12.68
CA ASN A 230 7.85 -8.99 12.48
C ASN A 230 8.02 -9.38 11.00
N LEU A 231 7.48 -8.59 10.06
CA LEU A 231 7.68 -8.84 8.63
C LEU A 231 9.16 -8.78 8.24
N GLU A 232 9.88 -7.76 8.70
CA GLU A 232 11.31 -7.60 8.41
C GLU A 232 12.16 -8.70 9.04
N GLU A 233 11.77 -9.22 10.20
CA GLU A 233 12.40 -10.39 10.81
C GLU A 233 12.20 -11.65 9.97
N HIS A 234 10.97 -11.91 9.53
CA HIS A 234 10.61 -13.10 8.78
C HIS A 234 11.01 -13.04 7.30
N TYR A 235 11.12 -11.86 6.70
CA TYR A 235 11.47 -11.68 5.28
C TYR A 235 12.85 -11.07 5.11
N CYS A 236 13.82 -11.51 5.91
CA CYS A 236 15.21 -11.06 5.83
C CYS A 236 16.05 -11.84 4.81
N ILE A 237 17.21 -11.25 4.47
CA ILE A 237 18.21 -11.82 3.56
C ILE A 237 18.61 -13.24 3.95
N GLU A 238 18.68 -13.54 5.26
CA GLU A 238 19.04 -14.86 5.75
C GLU A 238 18.01 -15.94 5.34
N GLN A 239 16.72 -15.64 5.42
CA GLN A 239 15.69 -16.57 4.97
C GLN A 239 15.71 -16.74 3.45
N MET A 240 15.89 -15.64 2.71
CA MET A 240 15.98 -15.65 1.24
C MET A 240 17.10 -16.58 0.74
N MET A 241 18.27 -16.52 1.39
CA MET A 241 19.45 -17.28 0.98
C MET A 241 19.37 -18.76 1.38
N ASN A 242 18.62 -19.11 2.42
CA ASN A 242 18.40 -20.49 2.86
C ASN A 242 17.26 -21.20 2.11
N MET A 243 16.56 -20.50 1.20
CA MET A 243 15.42 -21.06 0.49
C MET A 243 15.81 -21.97 -0.69
N ALA A 244 15.13 -23.12 -0.79
CA ALA A 244 15.29 -24.06 -1.89
C ALA A 244 15.04 -23.38 -3.25
N THR A 245 15.82 -23.75 -4.27
CA THR A 245 15.77 -23.20 -5.62
C THR A 245 14.37 -23.19 -6.23
N ASP A 246 13.56 -24.21 -5.93
CA ASP A 246 12.21 -24.38 -6.45
C ASP A 246 11.18 -23.39 -5.84
N LEU A 247 11.52 -22.78 -4.70
CA LEU A 247 10.68 -21.79 -4.02
C LEU A 247 11.09 -20.35 -4.34
N ARG A 248 12.26 -20.13 -4.96
CA ARG A 248 12.80 -18.78 -5.20
C ARG A 248 11.88 -17.86 -5.99
N LYS A 249 11.14 -18.39 -6.98
CA LYS A 249 10.20 -17.56 -7.76
C LYS A 249 8.99 -17.12 -6.95
N THR A 250 8.37 -18.05 -6.24
CA THR A 250 7.21 -17.78 -5.37
C THR A 250 7.60 -16.85 -4.23
N PHE A 251 8.77 -17.10 -3.62
CA PHE A 251 9.29 -16.24 -2.58
C PHE A 251 9.68 -14.86 -3.11
N GLY A 252 10.29 -14.75 -4.29
CA GLY A 252 10.62 -13.45 -4.89
C GLY A 252 9.38 -12.58 -5.16
N ALA A 253 8.27 -13.19 -5.58
CA ALA A 253 7.00 -12.48 -5.71
C ALA A 253 6.42 -12.07 -4.34
N MET A 254 6.54 -12.93 -3.32
CA MET A 254 6.12 -12.61 -1.96
C MET A 254 6.98 -11.49 -1.35
N LEU A 255 8.29 -11.52 -1.55
CA LEU A 255 9.22 -10.49 -1.08
C LEU A 255 8.87 -9.13 -1.68
N ALA A 256 8.61 -9.07 -2.99
CA ALA A 256 8.14 -7.84 -3.62
C ALA A 256 6.82 -7.33 -3.00
N LEU A 257 5.88 -8.22 -2.67
CA LEU A 257 4.65 -7.83 -1.98
C LEU A 257 4.94 -7.31 -0.56
N VAL A 258 5.80 -7.98 0.20
CA VAL A 258 6.24 -7.54 1.53
C VAL A 258 6.90 -6.16 1.46
N ASP A 259 7.82 -5.92 0.52
CA ASP A 259 8.46 -4.62 0.32
C ASP A 259 7.44 -3.51 0.06
N ASN A 260 6.42 -3.78 -0.77
CA ASN A 260 5.34 -2.82 -1.04
C ASN A 260 4.46 -2.56 0.20
N VAL A 261 4.18 -3.61 0.99
CA VAL A 261 3.43 -3.48 2.25
C VAL A 261 4.23 -2.63 3.25
N ILE A 262 5.51 -2.92 3.42
CA ILE A 262 6.41 -2.17 4.32
C ILE A 262 6.50 -0.70 3.89
N ALA A 263 6.74 -0.43 2.61
CA ALA A 263 6.81 0.94 2.09
C ALA A 263 5.48 1.71 2.32
N SER A 264 4.35 1.03 2.13
CA SER A 264 3.02 1.63 2.35
C SER A 264 2.71 1.82 3.83
N ALA A 265 3.16 0.90 4.69
CA ALA A 265 3.08 1.02 6.13
C ALA A 265 3.89 2.22 6.63
N TYR A 266 5.11 2.41 6.15
CA TYR A 266 5.92 3.60 6.49
C TYR A 266 5.27 4.90 6.01
N ALA A 267 4.71 4.93 4.79
CA ALA A 267 4.00 6.10 4.28
C ALA A 267 2.76 6.44 5.12
N LEU A 268 1.99 5.42 5.52
CA LEU A 268 0.84 5.58 6.39
C LEU A 268 1.26 6.07 7.78
N PHE A 269 2.27 5.44 8.38
CA PHE A 269 2.82 5.79 9.68
C PHE A 269 3.28 7.25 9.70
N HIS A 270 4.05 7.67 8.69
CA HIS A 270 4.49 9.06 8.53
C HIS A 270 3.31 10.02 8.40
N THR A 271 2.30 9.66 7.62
CA THR A 271 1.10 10.48 7.43
C THR A 271 0.34 10.66 8.75
N ILE A 272 0.10 9.57 9.49
CA ILE A 272 -0.62 9.62 10.77
C ILE A 272 0.15 10.43 11.80
N ILE A 273 1.47 10.24 11.89
CA ILE A 273 2.32 11.04 12.78
C ILE A 273 2.22 12.53 12.47
N GLY A 274 2.24 12.91 11.18
CA GLY A 274 2.04 14.31 10.77
C GLY A 274 0.65 14.86 11.09
N CYS A 275 -0.31 14.00 11.41
CA CYS A 275 -1.67 14.38 11.80
C CYS A 275 -1.86 14.56 13.31
N ILE A 276 -0.97 14.03 14.15
CA ILE A 276 -1.07 14.14 15.61
C ILE A 276 -0.70 15.58 16.00
N THR A 277 -1.64 16.29 16.63
CA THR A 277 -1.43 17.68 17.05
C THR A 277 -0.99 17.80 18.50
N SER A 278 -1.28 16.79 19.31
CA SER A 278 -0.86 16.75 20.71
C SER A 278 0.59 16.29 20.81
N VAL A 279 1.46 17.17 21.32
CA VAL A 279 2.90 16.88 21.48
C VAL A 279 3.12 15.69 22.40
N ASP A 280 2.35 15.58 23.49
CA ASP A 280 2.46 14.49 24.46
C ASP A 280 2.04 13.14 23.85
N GLU A 281 0.98 13.13 23.04
CA GLU A 281 0.52 11.92 22.35
C GLU A 281 1.51 11.51 21.24
N LEU A 282 2.06 12.48 20.51
CA LEU A 282 3.10 12.25 19.51
C LEU A 282 4.36 11.65 20.17
N HIS A 283 4.82 12.23 21.27
CA HIS A 283 5.95 11.73 22.04
C HIS A 283 5.68 10.31 22.56
N ALA A 284 4.50 10.05 23.13
CA ALA A 284 4.14 8.72 23.60
C ALA A 284 4.06 7.69 22.46
N ALA A 285 3.49 8.06 21.32
CA ALA A 285 3.38 7.18 20.15
C ALA A 285 4.77 6.80 19.60
N ILE A 286 5.65 7.79 19.40
CA ILE A 286 7.02 7.54 18.95
C ILE A 286 7.78 6.73 20.01
N GLY A 287 7.67 7.11 21.28
CA GLY A 287 8.30 6.43 22.41
C GLY A 287 7.93 4.95 22.49
N ASN A 288 6.66 4.61 22.29
CA ASN A 288 6.20 3.22 22.22
C ASN A 288 6.77 2.47 21.01
N CYS A 289 6.98 3.16 19.88
CA CYS A 289 7.54 2.54 18.69
C CYS A 289 9.06 2.31 18.76
N LEU A 290 9.79 2.97 19.68
CA LEU A 290 11.23 2.78 19.86
C LEU A 290 11.61 1.35 20.29
N GLN A 291 10.68 0.59 20.88
CA GLN A 291 10.92 -0.81 21.24
C GLN A 291 11.02 -1.73 20.00
N TYR A 292 10.54 -1.28 18.84
CA TYR A 292 10.62 -2.00 17.56
C TYR A 292 11.82 -1.47 16.78
N GLU A 293 13.00 -1.92 17.19
CA GLU A 293 14.28 -1.35 16.79
C GLU A 293 14.51 -1.39 15.27
N ARG A 294 14.13 -2.46 14.57
CA ARG A 294 14.34 -2.58 13.11
C ARG A 294 13.37 -1.68 12.36
N PHE A 295 12.11 -1.69 12.76
CA PHE A 295 11.09 -0.80 12.22
C PHE A 295 11.54 0.66 12.29
N ILE A 296 11.88 1.14 13.50
CA ILE A 296 12.21 2.56 13.68
C ILE A 296 13.54 2.92 13.02
N PHE A 297 14.49 1.98 12.96
CA PHE A 297 15.74 2.14 12.23
C PHE A 297 15.49 2.37 10.73
N TYR A 298 14.79 1.47 10.04
CA TYR A 298 14.53 1.63 8.61
C TYR A 298 13.57 2.77 8.31
N TYR A 299 12.56 2.99 9.14
CA TYR A 299 11.69 4.15 9.04
C TYR A 299 12.50 5.46 9.08
N SER A 300 13.41 5.61 10.04
CA SER A 300 14.25 6.82 10.19
C SER A 300 15.19 7.09 9.01
N ILE A 301 15.51 6.06 8.21
CA ILE A 301 16.30 6.20 6.98
C ILE A 301 15.43 6.77 5.85
N ILE A 302 14.16 6.37 5.77
CA ILE A 302 13.24 6.78 4.69
C ILE A 302 12.60 8.14 5.02
N TYR A 303 12.20 8.34 6.27
CA TYR A 303 11.54 9.53 6.79
C TYR A 303 12.32 10.04 8.01
N PRO A 304 13.15 11.09 7.85
CA PRO A 304 13.89 11.67 8.97
C PRO A 304 12.94 12.10 10.09
N ILE A 305 13.00 11.40 11.23
CA ILE A 305 12.12 11.63 12.38
C ILE A 305 12.39 13.00 13.00
N GLU A 306 13.61 13.52 12.86
CA GLU A 306 14.07 14.79 13.41
C GLU A 306 13.16 15.97 12.98
N GLU A 307 12.66 15.93 11.74
CA GLU A 307 11.73 16.96 11.24
C GLU A 307 10.39 16.95 11.97
N THR A 308 9.92 15.75 12.31
CA THR A 308 8.67 15.54 13.07
C THR A 308 8.85 15.93 14.54
N LEU A 309 10.02 15.62 15.12
CA LEU A 309 10.33 15.90 16.52
C LEU A 309 10.51 17.39 16.82
N ASN A 310 10.62 18.26 15.83
CA ASN A 310 10.72 19.71 16.04
C ASN A 310 9.57 20.29 16.88
N GLN A 311 8.43 19.59 16.94
CA GLN A 311 7.26 19.96 17.73
C GLN A 311 7.38 19.58 19.21
N CYS A 312 8.25 18.64 19.57
CA CYS A 312 8.50 18.22 20.95
C CYS A 312 9.33 19.25 21.73
N ASP A 313 9.35 19.14 23.06
CA ASP A 313 10.29 19.90 23.87
C ASP A 313 11.71 19.31 23.78
N GLU A 314 12.71 20.06 24.27
CA GLU A 314 14.12 19.66 24.15
C GLU A 314 14.46 18.39 24.94
N GLU A 315 13.77 18.11 26.06
CA GLU A 315 14.03 16.93 26.87
C GLU A 315 13.50 15.67 26.16
N GLN A 316 12.29 15.75 25.64
CA GLN A 316 11.65 14.72 24.80
C GLN A 316 12.47 14.44 23.54
N LYS A 317 12.92 15.48 22.82
CA LYS A 317 13.80 15.33 21.66
C LYS A 317 15.10 14.64 22.03
N MET A 318 15.74 15.08 23.12
CA MET A 318 17.00 14.51 23.57
C MET A 318 16.86 13.02 23.91
N TYR A 319 15.77 12.65 24.59
CA TYR A 319 15.47 11.24 24.91
C TYR A 319 15.31 10.38 23.64
N ILE A 320 14.46 10.82 22.70
CA ILE A 320 14.21 10.07 21.47
C ILE A 320 15.48 9.98 20.62
N ASN A 321 16.20 11.08 20.41
CA ASN A 321 17.42 11.09 19.60
C ASN A 321 18.51 10.19 20.19
N THR A 322 18.72 10.25 21.51
CA THR A 322 19.71 9.38 22.18
C THR A 322 19.34 7.90 22.00
N THR A 323 18.06 7.57 22.10
CA THR A 323 17.58 6.20 21.90
C THR A 323 17.74 5.76 20.44
N LEU A 324 17.40 6.62 19.47
CA LEU A 324 17.59 6.34 18.04
C LEU A 324 19.05 6.15 17.67
N GLU A 325 19.97 6.92 18.25
CA GLU A 325 21.42 6.74 18.05
C GLU A 325 21.88 5.38 18.55
N HIS A 326 21.39 4.95 19.72
CA HIS A 326 21.69 3.62 20.26
C HIS A 326 21.16 2.51 19.34
N ILE A 327 19.88 2.61 18.92
CA ILE A 327 19.24 1.67 18.00
C ILE A 327 20.03 1.60 16.68
N ARG A 328 20.37 2.75 16.09
CA ARG A 328 21.16 2.82 14.86
C ARG A 328 22.50 2.09 15.01
N GLY A 329 23.20 2.31 16.13
CA GLY A 329 24.45 1.60 16.43
C GLY A 329 24.28 0.08 16.51
N ASN A 330 23.24 -0.39 17.20
CA ASN A 330 22.94 -1.81 17.36
C ASN A 330 22.55 -2.46 16.03
N CYS A 331 21.63 -1.86 15.28
CA CYS A 331 21.16 -2.37 13.99
C CYS A 331 22.31 -2.45 12.97
N ILE A 332 23.14 -1.41 12.86
CA ILE A 332 24.32 -1.42 11.98
C ILE A 332 25.27 -2.54 12.38
N THR A 333 25.57 -2.68 13.67
CA THR A 333 26.46 -3.75 14.17
C THR A 333 25.90 -5.13 13.80
N HIS A 334 24.60 -5.35 14.00
CA HIS A 334 23.94 -6.61 13.67
C HIS A 334 23.97 -6.91 12.16
N ILE A 335 23.65 -5.94 11.31
CA ILE A 335 23.72 -6.07 9.85
C ILE A 335 25.15 -6.43 9.41
N LEU A 336 26.16 -5.71 9.91
CA LEU A 336 27.56 -5.98 9.61
C LEU A 336 27.96 -7.39 10.05
N GLU A 337 27.55 -7.84 11.23
CA GLU A 337 27.80 -9.21 11.68
C GLU A 337 27.16 -10.26 10.76
N GLN A 338 25.90 -10.05 10.35
CA GLN A 338 25.21 -10.95 9.43
C GLN A 338 25.95 -11.06 8.09
N LEU A 339 26.29 -9.91 7.49
CA LEU A 339 27.02 -9.86 6.22
C LEU A 339 28.41 -10.51 6.36
N LYS A 340 29.10 -10.27 7.48
CA LYS A 340 30.42 -10.86 7.77
C LYS A 340 30.37 -12.38 7.92
N ARG A 341 29.44 -12.91 8.72
CA ARG A 341 29.27 -14.36 8.94
C ARG A 341 29.00 -15.12 7.63
N ARG A 342 28.40 -14.43 6.66
CA ARG A 342 28.06 -15.00 5.35
C ARG A 342 29.13 -14.79 4.29
N GLY A 343 30.24 -14.14 4.63
CA GLY A 343 31.30 -13.83 3.69
C GLY A 343 30.90 -12.79 2.63
N MET A 344 29.78 -12.07 2.82
CA MET A 344 29.33 -11.03 1.89
C MET A 344 30.18 -9.75 2.01
N LEU A 345 30.94 -9.63 3.11
CA LEU A 345 31.97 -8.60 3.29
C LEU A 345 33.37 -9.06 2.86
N VAL A 346 33.52 -10.30 2.39
CA VAL A 346 34.81 -10.82 1.90
C VAL A 346 35.06 -10.19 0.52
N ASP A 347 36.30 -9.78 0.28
CA ASP A 347 36.74 -9.11 -0.95
C ASP A 347 36.13 -7.72 -1.22
N LEU A 348 35.37 -7.12 -0.29
CA LEU A 348 35.02 -5.69 -0.36
C LEU A 348 36.25 -4.78 -0.17
N GLY A 349 37.34 -5.33 0.35
CA GLY A 349 38.53 -4.59 0.74
C GLY A 349 38.27 -3.68 1.95
N SER A 350 39.28 -2.92 2.35
CA SER A 350 39.10 -1.84 3.34
C SER A 350 38.73 -0.54 2.60
N SER A 351 37.92 0.33 3.16
CA SER A 351 37.79 1.71 2.65
C SER A 351 39.12 2.45 2.64
N THR A 352 40.10 2.01 3.44
CA THR A 352 41.47 2.53 3.41
C THR A 352 42.31 2.00 2.25
N THR A 353 41.82 1.04 1.47
CA THR A 353 42.52 0.51 0.30
C THR A 353 42.24 1.42 -0.89
N GLN A 354 43.28 1.86 -1.57
CA GLN A 354 43.18 2.85 -2.66
C GLN A 354 42.19 2.43 -3.76
N GLU A 355 42.15 1.15 -4.15
CA GLU A 355 41.22 0.67 -5.17
C GLU A 355 39.74 0.77 -4.76
N VAL A 356 39.44 0.55 -3.47
CA VAL A 356 38.08 0.64 -2.93
C VAL A 356 37.67 2.11 -2.78
N GLN A 357 38.58 2.96 -2.29
CA GLN A 357 38.35 4.39 -2.17
C GLN A 357 38.11 5.04 -3.54
N GLU A 358 38.88 4.69 -4.58
CA GLU A 358 38.67 5.20 -5.95
C GLU A 358 37.29 4.79 -6.52
N LYS A 359 36.78 3.60 -6.19
CA LYS A 359 35.42 3.16 -6.58
C LYS A 359 34.33 3.88 -5.79
N ILE A 360 34.53 4.09 -4.49
CA ILE A 360 33.61 4.88 -3.66
C ILE A 360 33.57 6.32 -4.16
N ASP A 361 34.72 6.96 -4.38
CA ASP A 361 34.81 8.35 -4.84
C ASP A 361 34.13 8.53 -6.21
N TYR A 362 34.32 7.57 -7.13
CA TYR A 362 33.62 7.54 -8.41
C TYR A 362 32.09 7.43 -8.25
N LEU A 363 31.62 6.59 -7.32
CA LEU A 363 30.20 6.44 -7.04
C LEU A 363 29.62 7.65 -6.30
N VAL A 364 30.40 8.33 -5.45
CA VAL A 364 30.05 9.59 -4.80
C VAL A 364 29.92 10.70 -5.83
N GLU A 365 30.78 10.76 -6.85
CA GLU A 365 30.62 11.69 -7.97
C GLU A 365 29.33 11.44 -8.77
N LEU A 366 28.93 10.18 -8.93
CA LEU A 366 27.70 9.80 -9.63
C LEU A 366 26.44 9.96 -8.76
N LEU A 367 26.58 9.82 -7.45
CA LEU A 367 25.50 9.81 -6.47
C LEU A 367 25.83 10.75 -5.30
N PRO A 368 25.95 12.07 -5.55
CA PRO A 368 26.49 13.04 -4.58
C PRO A 368 25.63 13.22 -3.33
N HIS A 369 24.43 12.65 -3.31
CA HIS A 369 23.50 12.70 -2.19
C HIS A 369 23.75 11.62 -1.14
N PHE A 370 24.58 10.61 -1.43
CA PHE A 370 24.93 9.57 -0.48
C PHE A 370 26.34 9.79 0.06
N SER A 371 26.52 9.53 1.36
CA SER A 371 27.84 9.63 1.97
C SER A 371 28.74 8.49 1.46
N PRO A 372 30.06 8.71 1.40
CA PRO A 372 31.02 7.65 1.09
C PRO A 372 30.84 6.40 1.99
N GLN A 373 30.43 6.60 3.25
CA GLN A 373 30.16 5.52 4.22
C GLN A 373 28.85 4.76 3.95
N PHE A 374 27.91 5.35 3.23
CA PHE A 374 26.68 4.68 2.79
C PHE A 374 26.92 3.90 1.48
N ILE A 375 27.82 4.41 0.64
CA ILE A 375 28.20 3.79 -0.63
C ILE A 375 29.09 2.55 -0.44
N HIS A 376 29.92 2.54 0.61
CA HIS A 376 30.76 1.41 1.02
C HIS A 376 30.03 0.49 2.01
#